data_AF-A0A4Q5Z7T4-F1
#
_entry.id   AF-A0A4Q5Z7T4-F1
#
_cell.length_a   1.000
_cell.length_b   1.000
_cell.length_c   1.000
_cell.angle_alpha   90.00
_cell.angle_beta   90.00
_cell.angle_gamma   90.00
#
_symmetry.space_group_name_H-M   'P 1'
#
loop_
_entity.id
_entity.type
_entity.pdbx_description
1 polymer ?
#
loop_
_entity_poly.entity_id
_entity_poly.type
_entity_poly.pdbx_seq_one_letter_code
_entity_poly.pdbx_strand_id
1 'polypeptide(L)'
;MNRFGAGIVIVSVTYLFLTVMRDIRDNYMANIWDELGYGGNYAIITGTETTTSLVVLAIMGLLVLIRKNIIAFSVIHGVIIAGFLTALISSFLYSKGLIDGARWMQLVGLGLYLGYIPFNCIFFERMIASFRIAGNVGFLIYLADSFGYLGSVLIMLAKEFMTVEVRWTEFYAQGVIYGSIAGVLGTIFSMIYFRQKYKTIKRV
;
A
#
# COMPACT_ATOMS: atom_id res chain seq x y z
N MET A 1 -13.15 -26.88 2.75
CA MET A 1 -12.99 -25.57 3.42
C MET A 1 -11.59 -24.94 3.33
N ASN A 2 -10.45 -25.65 3.23
CA ASN A 2 -9.10 -25.04 3.33
C ASN A 2 -8.44 -24.51 2.04
N ARG A 3 -9.17 -24.31 0.95
CA ARG A 3 -8.54 -24.17 -0.37
C ARG A 3 -8.13 -22.72 -0.73
N PHE A 4 -8.66 -21.67 -0.12
CA PHE A 4 -8.36 -20.27 -0.52
C PHE A 4 -7.80 -19.39 0.60
N GLY A 5 -7.69 -19.90 1.83
CA GLY A 5 -7.29 -19.13 3.00
C GLY A 5 -5.88 -18.55 2.94
N ALA A 6 -4.90 -19.31 2.41
CA ALA A 6 -3.50 -18.86 2.40
C ALA A 6 -3.28 -17.61 1.52
N GLY A 7 -3.89 -17.55 0.33
CA GLY A 7 -3.81 -16.38 -0.55
C GLY A 7 -4.51 -15.16 0.05
N ILE A 8 -5.62 -15.37 0.76
CA ILE A 8 -6.35 -14.31 1.47
C ILE A 8 -5.50 -13.78 2.62
N VAL A 9 -4.89 -14.65 3.43
CA VAL A 9 -4.03 -14.23 4.55
C VAL A 9 -2.85 -13.40 4.05
N ILE A 10 -2.17 -13.82 2.98
CA ILE A 10 -1.05 -13.07 2.41
C ILE A 10 -1.49 -11.69 1.90
N VAL A 11 -2.64 -11.62 1.22
CA VAL A 11 -3.21 -10.35 0.76
C VAL A 11 -3.60 -9.45 1.93
N SER A 12 -4.24 -10.01 2.97
CA SER A 12 -4.61 -9.27 4.17
C SER A 12 -3.39 -8.73 4.91
N VAL A 13 -2.30 -9.51 5.01
CA VAL A 13 -1.03 -9.05 5.60
C VAL A 13 -0.40 -7.96 4.75
N THR A 14 -0.43 -8.09 3.42
CA THR A 14 0.07 -7.08 2.48
C THR A 14 -0.73 -5.77 2.60
N TYR A 15 -2.06 -5.88 2.72
CA TYR A 15 -2.95 -4.75 2.96
C TYR A 15 -2.67 -4.09 4.31
N LEU A 16 -2.53 -4.86 5.38
CA LEU A 16 -2.20 -4.36 6.71
C LEU A 16 -0.86 -3.60 6.70
N PHE A 17 0.14 -4.14 6.00
CA PHE A 17 1.41 -3.46 5.80
C PHE A 17 1.26 -2.10 5.07
N LEU A 18 0.51 -2.07 3.97
CA LEU A 18 0.21 -0.83 3.24
C LEU A 18 -0.50 0.19 4.12
N THR A 19 -1.47 -0.25 4.93
CA THR A 19 -2.19 0.61 5.88
C THR A 19 -1.23 1.23 6.89
N VAL A 20 -0.33 0.44 7.48
CA VAL A 20 0.67 0.94 8.44
C VAL A 20 1.61 1.95 7.78
N MET A 21 2.14 1.64 6.59
CA MET A 21 3.05 2.57 5.89
C MET A 21 2.36 3.87 5.48
N ARG A 22 1.10 3.80 5.06
CA ARG A 22 0.28 4.99 4.76
C ARG A 22 0.06 5.80 6.03
N ASP A 23 -0.32 5.14 7.13
CA ASP A 23 -0.57 5.81 8.41
C ASP A 23 0.66 6.54 8.94
N ILE A 24 1.82 5.89 8.90
CA ILE A 24 3.10 6.52 9.27
C ILE A 24 3.40 7.71 8.35
N ARG A 25 3.22 7.56 7.03
CA ARG A 25 3.42 8.66 6.08
C ARG A 25 2.58 9.86 6.45
N ASP A 26 1.27 9.66 6.64
CA ASP A 26 0.32 10.73 6.83
C ASP A 26 0.53 11.42 8.19
N ASN A 27 0.83 10.65 9.24
CA ASN A 27 1.10 11.20 10.58
C ASN A 27 2.44 11.95 10.67
N TYR A 28 3.48 11.47 10.00
CA TYR A 28 4.82 12.07 10.04
C TYR A 28 5.18 12.88 8.80
N MET A 29 4.19 13.15 7.92
CA MET A 29 4.39 13.86 6.66
C MET A 29 5.05 15.22 6.89
N ALA A 30 4.57 15.97 7.88
CA ALA A 30 5.13 17.29 8.20
C ALA A 30 6.62 17.21 8.57
N ASN A 31 7.02 16.22 9.38
CA ASN A 31 8.42 16.01 9.76
C ASN A 31 9.27 15.58 8.56
N ILE A 32 8.74 14.74 7.67
CA ILE A 32 9.44 14.32 6.45
C ILE A 32 9.68 15.53 5.54
N TRP A 33 8.69 16.38 5.31
CA TRP A 33 8.85 17.58 4.48
C TRP A 33 9.78 18.62 5.10
N ASP A 34 9.78 18.74 6.42
CA ASP A 34 10.71 19.62 7.14
C ASP A 34 12.16 19.15 6.95
N GLU A 35 12.43 17.85 7.11
CA GLU A 35 13.75 17.27 6.84
C GLU A 35 14.21 17.40 5.39
N LEU A 36 13.26 17.42 4.44
CA LEU A 36 13.55 17.63 3.02
C LEU A 36 13.85 19.09 2.67
N GLY A 37 13.77 20.01 3.64
CA GLY A 37 14.01 21.44 3.42
C GLY A 37 12.79 22.20 2.85
N TYR A 38 11.62 21.57 2.83
CA TYR A 38 10.36 22.16 2.38
C TYR A 38 9.41 22.48 3.55
N GLY A 39 9.92 22.46 4.79
CA GLY A 39 9.18 22.80 6.00
C GLY A 39 8.42 24.12 5.86
N GLY A 40 7.10 24.10 6.13
CA GLY A 40 6.24 25.28 6.04
C GLY A 40 5.84 25.72 4.63
N ASN A 41 6.35 25.09 3.56
CA ASN A 41 5.91 25.37 2.19
C ASN A 41 4.67 24.54 1.82
N TYR A 42 3.54 24.88 2.46
CA TYR A 42 2.27 24.17 2.26
C TYR A 42 1.79 24.17 0.81
N ALA A 43 2.20 25.13 -0.03
CA ALA A 43 1.84 25.16 -1.45
C ALA A 43 2.42 23.96 -2.22
N ILE A 44 3.67 23.58 -1.94
CA ILE A 44 4.31 22.41 -2.57
C ILE A 44 3.68 21.11 -2.04
N ILE A 45 3.48 21.02 -0.73
CA ILE A 45 2.88 19.84 -0.09
C ILE A 45 1.46 19.61 -0.64
N THR A 46 0.61 20.63 -0.62
CA THR A 46 -0.76 20.53 -1.12
C THR A 46 -0.81 20.29 -2.63
N GLY A 47 0.08 20.91 -3.41
CA GLY A 47 0.16 20.69 -4.86
C GLY A 47 0.51 19.24 -5.22
N THR A 48 1.49 18.66 -4.53
CA THR A 48 1.91 17.26 -4.75
C THR A 48 0.83 16.26 -4.31
N GLU A 49 0.19 16.47 -3.16
CA GLU A 49 -0.92 15.61 -2.69
C GLU A 49 -2.17 15.73 -3.58
N THR A 50 -2.52 16.93 -4.01
CA THR A 50 -3.68 17.15 -4.91
C THR A 50 -3.47 16.45 -6.24
N THR A 51 -2.27 16.59 -6.82
CA THR A 51 -1.92 15.93 -8.09
C THR A 51 -1.98 14.41 -7.93
N THR A 52 -1.44 13.88 -6.83
CA THR A 52 -1.47 12.45 -6.52
C THR A 52 -2.91 11.93 -6.39
N SER A 53 -3.74 12.64 -5.64
CA SER A 53 -5.14 12.29 -5.42
C SER A 53 -5.95 12.28 -6.72
N LEU A 54 -5.74 13.25 -7.61
CA LEU A 54 -6.40 13.29 -8.93
C LEU A 54 -6.00 12.12 -9.82
N VAL A 55 -4.71 11.77 -9.87
CA VAL A 55 -4.22 10.64 -10.66
C VAL A 55 -4.80 9.33 -10.13
N VAL A 56 -4.77 9.15 -8.82
CA VAL A 56 -5.34 7.98 -8.15
C VAL A 56 -6.85 7.88 -8.42
N LEU A 57 -7.60 8.98 -8.26
CA LEU A 57 -9.03 9.03 -8.54
C LEU A 57 -9.34 8.63 -9.98
N ALA A 58 -8.60 9.16 -10.95
CA ALA A 58 -8.78 8.82 -12.36
C ALA A 58 -8.56 7.33 -12.62
N ILE A 59 -7.49 6.74 -12.07
CA ILE A 59 -7.18 5.32 -12.21
C ILE A 59 -8.27 4.45 -11.57
N MET A 60 -8.74 4.82 -10.37
CA MET A 60 -9.82 4.08 -9.69
C MET A 60 -11.15 4.19 -10.43
N GLY A 61 -11.47 5.36 -10.99
CA GLY A 61 -12.65 5.56 -11.83
C GLY A 61 -12.64 4.66 -13.06
N LEU A 62 -11.49 4.54 -13.73
CA LEU A 62 -11.32 3.62 -14.86
C LEU A 62 -11.47 2.15 -14.47
N LEU A 63 -10.97 1.76 -13.29
CA LEU A 63 -11.10 0.40 -12.75
C LEU A 63 -12.57 0.01 -12.51
N VAL A 64 -13.39 0.93 -12.00
CA VAL A 64 -14.82 0.69 -11.73
C VAL A 64 -15.63 0.45 -13.01
N LEU A 65 -15.23 1.05 -14.13
CA LEU A 65 -15.86 0.85 -15.43
C LEU A 65 -15.66 -0.58 -16.00
N ILE A 66 -14.74 -1.36 -15.45
CA ILE A 66 -14.44 -2.72 -15.91
C ILE A 66 -15.52 -3.70 -15.41
N ARG A 67 -16.56 -3.89 -16.24
CA ARG A 67 -17.68 -4.82 -15.96
C ARG A 67 -17.30 -6.30 -15.88
N LYS A 68 -16.18 -6.72 -16.47
CA LYS A 68 -15.76 -8.13 -16.48
C LYS A 68 -14.95 -8.47 -15.23
N ASN A 69 -15.56 -9.24 -14.33
CA ASN A 69 -14.99 -9.55 -13.00
C ASN A 69 -13.59 -10.21 -13.03
N ILE A 70 -13.34 -11.11 -13.99
CA ILE A 70 -12.05 -11.82 -14.12
C ILE A 70 -10.94 -10.89 -14.63
N ILE A 71 -11.26 -10.01 -15.57
CA ILE A 71 -10.29 -9.03 -16.11
C ILE A 71 -9.98 -8.00 -15.04
N ALA A 72 -11.01 -7.48 -14.36
CA ALA A 72 -10.85 -6.55 -13.24
C ALA A 72 -9.92 -7.10 -12.16
N PHE A 73 -10.02 -8.39 -11.82
CA PHE A 73 -9.14 -9.01 -10.82
C PHE A 73 -7.67 -9.02 -11.23
N SER A 74 -7.38 -9.32 -12.50
CA SER A 74 -6.00 -9.31 -13.01
C SER A 74 -5.44 -7.89 -13.15
N VAL A 75 -6.27 -6.93 -13.56
CA VAL A 75 -5.88 -5.51 -13.64
C VAL A 75 -5.58 -4.96 -12.26
N ILE A 76 -6.39 -5.28 -11.24
CA ILE A 76 -6.16 -4.87 -9.84
C ILE A 76 -4.79 -5.38 -9.35
N HIS A 77 -4.45 -6.65 -9.59
CA HIS A 77 -3.11 -7.17 -9.23
C HIS A 77 -2.00 -6.43 -9.96
N GLY A 78 -2.20 -6.12 -11.25
CA GLY A 78 -1.24 -5.33 -12.02
C GLY A 78 -1.03 -3.93 -11.44
N VAL A 79 -2.11 -3.25 -11.04
CA VAL A 79 -2.06 -1.92 -10.41
C VAL A 79 -1.37 -1.96 -9.06
N ILE A 80 -1.64 -2.98 -8.24
CA ILE A 80 -0.98 -3.17 -6.94
C ILE A 80 0.52 -3.40 -7.12
N ILE A 81 0.91 -4.29 -8.04
CA ILE A 81 2.34 -4.54 -8.35
C ILE A 81 3.00 -3.27 -8.86
N ALA A 82 2.34 -2.54 -9.77
CA ALA A 82 2.85 -1.26 -10.26
C ALA A 82 3.00 -0.23 -9.12
N GLY A 83 2.06 -0.18 -8.18
CA GLY A 83 2.13 0.67 -6.99
C GLY A 83 3.34 0.36 -6.13
N PHE A 84 3.54 -0.92 -5.78
CA PHE A 84 4.72 -1.34 -5.02
C PHE A 84 6.04 -1.11 -5.76
N LEU A 85 6.09 -1.38 -7.07
CA LEU A 85 7.30 -1.12 -7.87
C LEU A 85 7.60 0.38 -7.92
N THR A 86 6.58 1.22 -8.06
CA THR A 86 6.74 2.69 -8.05
C THR A 86 7.30 3.15 -6.72
N ALA A 87 6.75 2.68 -5.59
CA ALA A 87 7.22 3.01 -4.25
C ALA A 87 8.65 2.49 -3.97
N LEU A 88 8.98 1.29 -4.45
CA LEU A 88 10.31 0.69 -4.33
C LEU A 88 11.36 1.46 -5.13
N ILE A 89 11.09 1.71 -6.41
CA ILE A 89 12.02 2.38 -7.32
C ILE A 89 12.24 3.83 -6.87
N SER A 90 11.17 4.55 -6.52
CA SER A 90 11.31 5.93 -6.04
C SER A 90 12.13 5.99 -4.74
N SER A 91 11.85 5.11 -3.78
CA SER A 91 12.60 5.09 -2.51
C SER A 91 14.05 4.69 -2.71
N PHE A 92 14.34 3.73 -3.60
CA PHE A 92 15.71 3.36 -3.93
C PHE A 92 16.48 4.49 -4.63
N LEU A 93 15.85 5.18 -5.58
CA LEU A 93 16.43 6.34 -6.26
C LEU A 93 16.70 7.48 -5.28
N TYR A 94 15.81 7.71 -4.32
CA TYR A 94 16.00 8.69 -3.25
C TYR A 94 17.17 8.32 -2.35
N SER A 95 17.28 7.05 -1.92
CA SER A 95 18.43 6.57 -1.12
C SER A 95 19.77 6.68 -1.85
N LYS A 96 19.78 6.77 -3.19
CA LYS A 96 20.97 7.01 -4.01
C LYS A 96 21.20 8.50 -4.34
N GLY A 97 20.33 9.41 -3.88
CA GLY A 97 20.40 10.83 -4.17
C GLY A 97 20.10 11.18 -5.64
N LEU A 98 19.45 10.29 -6.39
CA LEU A 98 19.17 10.47 -7.82
C LEU A 98 17.89 11.26 -8.12
N ILE A 99 17.00 11.39 -7.12
CA ILE A 99 15.76 12.17 -7.22
C ILE A 99 15.62 13.11 -6.02
N ASP A 100 14.98 14.26 -6.26
CA ASP A 100 14.61 15.21 -5.22
C ASP A 100 13.57 14.61 -4.26
N GLY A 101 13.65 14.96 -2.98
CA GLY A 101 12.72 14.54 -1.94
C GLY A 101 11.25 14.85 -2.25
N ALA A 102 10.96 15.98 -2.89
CA ALA A 102 9.59 16.32 -3.25
C ALA A 102 8.99 15.33 -4.27
N ARG A 103 9.79 14.95 -5.28
CA ARG A 103 9.38 13.97 -6.30
C ARG A 103 9.29 12.56 -5.71
N TRP A 104 10.21 12.22 -4.81
CA TRP A 104 10.16 10.95 -4.08
C TRP A 104 8.87 10.83 -3.26
N MET A 105 8.55 11.84 -2.45
CA MET A 105 7.37 11.84 -1.58
C MET A 105 6.06 11.73 -2.37
N GLN A 106 6.00 12.37 -3.54
CA GLN A 106 4.88 12.26 -4.48
C GLN A 106 4.77 10.84 -5.07
N LEU A 107 5.87 10.28 -5.58
CA LEU A 107 5.89 8.95 -6.22
C LEU A 107 5.62 7.82 -5.23
N VAL A 108 6.16 7.90 -4.01
CA VAL A 108 5.86 6.93 -2.94
C VAL A 108 4.40 7.00 -2.53
N GLY A 109 3.86 8.20 -2.33
CA GLY A 109 2.44 8.39 -2.02
C GLY A 109 1.55 7.76 -3.09
N LEU A 110 1.82 8.08 -4.36
CA LEU A 110 1.11 7.49 -5.49
C LEU A 110 1.19 5.96 -5.48
N GLY A 111 2.38 5.40 -5.28
CA GLY A 111 2.59 3.95 -5.25
C GLY A 111 1.80 3.26 -4.12
N LEU A 112 1.84 3.82 -2.92
CA LEU A 112 1.11 3.28 -1.76
C LEU A 112 -0.41 3.39 -1.94
N TYR A 113 -0.93 4.51 -2.45
CA TYR A 113 -2.37 4.67 -2.70
C TYR A 113 -2.88 3.73 -3.80
N LEU A 114 -2.10 3.51 -4.86
CA LEU A 114 -2.43 2.53 -5.90
C LEU A 114 -2.47 1.10 -5.37
N GLY A 115 -1.64 0.76 -4.38
CA GLY A 115 -1.72 -0.52 -3.69
C GLY A 115 -2.93 -0.61 -2.76
N TYR A 116 -3.17 0.43 -1.96
CA TYR A 116 -4.14 0.42 -0.86
C TYR A 116 -5.61 0.45 -1.32
N ILE A 117 -5.96 1.35 -2.23
CA ILE A 117 -7.38 1.62 -2.56
C ILE A 117 -8.09 0.44 -3.25
N PRO A 118 -7.48 -0.27 -4.22
CA PRO A 118 -8.13 -1.43 -4.83
C PRO A 118 -8.45 -2.54 -3.83
N PHE A 119 -7.59 -2.71 -2.81
CA PHE A 119 -7.85 -3.65 -1.72
C PHE A 119 -9.04 -3.20 -0.88
N ASN A 120 -9.07 -1.93 -0.49
CA ASN A 120 -10.13 -1.39 0.37
C ASN A 120 -11.52 -1.42 -0.29
N CYS A 121 -11.62 -1.04 -1.57
CA CYS A 121 -12.92 -0.84 -2.23
C CYS A 121 -13.49 -2.08 -2.92
N ILE A 122 -12.68 -2.86 -3.65
CA ILE A 122 -13.21 -3.84 -4.62
C ILE A 122 -12.87 -5.28 -4.22
N PHE A 123 -11.69 -5.47 -3.63
CA PHE A 123 -11.21 -6.82 -3.34
C PHE A 123 -12.04 -7.50 -2.24
N PHE A 124 -12.28 -6.81 -1.12
CA PHE A 124 -13.01 -7.39 0.00
C PHE A 124 -14.50 -7.61 -0.29
N GLU A 125 -15.18 -6.68 -0.97
CA GLU A 125 -16.58 -6.85 -1.37
C GLU A 125 -16.77 -8.08 -2.26
N ARG A 126 -15.93 -8.22 -3.29
CA ARG A 126 -15.99 -9.37 -4.21
C ARG A 126 -15.59 -10.68 -3.53
N MET A 127 -14.71 -10.62 -2.53
CA MET A 127 -14.31 -11.79 -1.75
C MET A 127 -15.45 -12.31 -0.87
N ILE A 128 -16.15 -11.43 -0.14
CA ILE A 128 -17.29 -11.85 0.70
C ILE A 128 -18.40 -12.44 -0.16
N ALA A 129 -18.72 -11.78 -1.28
CA ALA A 129 -19.72 -12.26 -2.23
C ALA A 129 -19.38 -13.64 -2.82
N SER A 130 -18.09 -13.90 -3.08
CA SER A 130 -17.64 -15.16 -3.70
C SER A 130 -17.50 -16.32 -2.72
N PHE A 131 -17.14 -16.07 -1.46
CA PHE A 131 -16.87 -17.13 -0.49
C PHE A 131 -18.01 -17.45 0.47
N ARG A 132 -19.09 -16.64 0.51
CA ARG A 132 -20.21 -16.82 1.45
C ARG A 132 -19.73 -17.03 2.90
N ILE A 133 -18.59 -16.45 3.24
CA ILE A 133 -18.05 -16.49 4.61
C ILE A 133 -18.78 -15.40 5.38
N ALA A 134 -19.38 -15.76 6.51
CA ALA A 134 -19.90 -14.80 7.47
C ALA A 134 -18.72 -14.01 8.06
N GLY A 135 -18.46 -12.82 7.54
CA GLY A 135 -17.42 -11.92 8.00
C GLY A 135 -17.71 -10.51 7.48
N ASN A 136 -17.43 -9.49 8.29
CA ASN A 136 -17.65 -8.10 7.91
C ASN A 136 -16.37 -7.53 7.30
N VAL A 137 -16.40 -6.97 6.08
CA VAL A 137 -15.25 -6.24 5.49
C VAL A 137 -14.74 -5.20 6.48
N GLY A 138 -15.68 -4.47 7.10
CA GLY A 138 -15.38 -3.44 8.09
C GLY A 138 -14.54 -3.99 9.24
N PHE A 139 -14.76 -5.22 9.70
CA PHE A 139 -13.93 -5.81 10.75
C PHE A 139 -12.46 -5.94 10.34
N LEU A 140 -12.18 -6.39 9.12
CA LEU A 140 -10.80 -6.50 8.62
C LEU A 140 -10.16 -5.13 8.38
N ILE A 141 -10.93 -4.17 7.88
CA ILE A 141 -10.47 -2.78 7.73
C ILE A 141 -10.14 -2.20 9.11
N TYR A 142 -11.05 -2.29 10.08
CA TYR A 142 -10.84 -1.79 11.43
C TYR A 142 -9.65 -2.47 12.12
N LEU A 143 -9.47 -3.77 11.93
CA LEU A 143 -8.32 -4.50 12.48
C LEU A 143 -7.02 -3.98 11.86
N ALA A 144 -6.97 -3.81 10.53
CA ALA A 144 -5.80 -3.28 9.84
C ALA A 144 -5.48 -1.84 10.27
N ASP A 145 -6.48 -0.98 10.37
CA ASP A 145 -6.32 0.41 10.83
C ASP A 145 -5.86 0.45 12.29
N SER A 146 -6.36 -0.44 13.15
CA SER A 146 -5.91 -0.55 14.55
C SER A 146 -4.42 -0.93 14.65
N PHE A 147 -3.97 -1.86 13.80
CA PHE A 147 -2.53 -2.18 13.72
C PHE A 147 -1.72 -1.02 13.11
N GLY A 148 -2.29 -0.25 12.19
CA GLY A 148 -1.73 1.01 11.68
C GLY A 148 -1.39 1.98 12.80
N TYR A 149 -2.40 2.35 13.59
CA TYR A 149 -2.24 3.25 14.74
C TYR A 149 -1.31 2.67 15.80
N LEU A 150 -1.38 1.37 16.09
CA LEU A 150 -0.46 0.72 17.02
C LEU A 150 1.00 0.85 16.55
N GLY A 151 1.25 0.68 15.24
CA GLY A 151 2.56 0.87 14.64
C GLY A 151 3.06 2.31 14.82
N SER A 152 2.22 3.29 14.52
CA SER A 152 2.54 4.72 14.70
C SER A 152 2.88 5.07 16.16
N VAL A 153 2.11 4.55 17.12
CA VAL A 153 2.34 4.74 18.57
C VAL A 153 3.63 4.05 19.04
N LEU A 154 3.89 2.82 18.58
CA LEU A 154 5.11 2.09 18.92
C LEU A 154 6.36 2.82 18.43
N ILE A 155 6.33 3.39 17.21
CA ILE A 155 7.44 4.18 16.67
C ILE A 155 7.65 5.45 17.50
N MET A 156 6.57 6.12 17.89
CA MET A 156 6.64 7.32 18.73
C MET A 156 7.26 7.02 20.11
N LEU A 157 6.80 5.94 20.76
CA LEU A 157 7.36 5.48 22.04
C LEU A 157 8.83 5.07 21.88
N ALA A 158 9.16 4.31 20.84
CA ALA A 158 10.53 3.92 20.56
C ALA A 158 11.46 5.12 20.39
N LYS A 159 11.00 6.18 19.72
CA LYS A 159 11.74 7.44 19.57
C LYS A 159 11.97 8.13 20.92
N GLU A 160 10.92 8.25 21.74
CA GLU A 160 10.99 8.96 23.03
C GLU A 160 11.86 8.23 24.06
N PHE A 161 11.76 6.90 24.13
CA PHE A 161 12.51 6.10 25.10
C PHE A 161 13.97 5.84 24.71
N MET A 162 14.32 5.87 23.42
CA MET A 162 15.69 5.53 22.98
C MET A 162 16.58 6.73 22.68
N THR A 163 16.09 7.98 22.77
CA THR A 163 16.88 9.20 22.42
C THR A 163 17.64 9.07 21.10
N VAL A 164 17.02 8.42 20.10
CA VAL A 164 17.62 8.22 18.78
C VAL A 164 17.20 9.40 17.91
N GLU A 165 18.18 10.12 17.35
CA GLU A 165 17.96 11.06 16.25
C GLU A 165 17.56 10.28 15.00
N VAL A 166 16.28 9.93 14.89
CA VAL A 166 15.75 9.24 13.71
C VAL A 166 15.49 10.26 12.63
N ARG A 167 16.25 10.15 11.53
CA ARG A 167 15.90 10.82 10.26
C ARG A 167 14.66 10.16 9.67
N TRP A 168 13.52 10.84 9.75
CA TRP A 168 12.23 10.35 9.24
C TRP A 168 12.30 9.99 7.76
N THR A 169 13.04 10.77 6.97
CA THR A 169 13.26 10.54 5.54
C THR A 169 13.94 9.20 5.27
N GLU A 170 14.99 8.85 6.02
CA GLU A 170 15.70 7.58 5.87
C GLU A 170 14.91 6.39 6.44
N PHE A 171 14.33 6.57 7.62
CA PHE A 171 13.49 5.54 8.26
C PHE A 171 12.32 5.15 7.36
N TYR A 172 11.62 6.15 6.81
CA TYR A 172 10.48 5.94 5.93
C TYR A 172 10.91 5.32 4.59
N ALA A 173 11.98 5.82 3.96
CA ALA A 173 12.48 5.25 2.70
C ALA A 173 12.88 3.78 2.86
N GLN A 174 13.59 3.43 3.93
CA GLN A 174 13.98 2.04 4.19
C GLN A 174 12.76 1.16 4.50
N GLY A 175 11.84 1.64 5.33
CA GLY A 175 10.57 0.94 5.63
C GLY A 175 9.76 0.64 4.36
N VAL A 176 9.65 1.62 3.46
CA VAL A 176 8.97 1.46 2.16
C VAL A 176 9.71 0.48 1.25
N ILE A 177 11.05 0.48 1.23
CA ILE A 177 11.84 -0.48 0.43
C ILE A 177 11.59 -1.92 0.91
N TYR A 178 11.84 -2.20 2.20
CA TYR A 178 11.64 -3.56 2.74
C TYR A 178 10.20 -4.01 2.60
N GLY A 179 9.28 -3.08 2.87
CA GLY A 179 7.86 -3.25 2.71
C GLY A 179 7.40 -3.60 1.31
N SER A 180 7.88 -2.84 0.32
CA SER A 180 7.53 -3.06 -1.07
C SER A 180 8.11 -4.34 -1.61
N ILE A 181 9.32 -4.74 -1.18
CA ILE A 181 9.90 -6.05 -1.52
C ILE A 181 9.01 -7.18 -0.95
N ALA A 182 8.64 -7.11 0.32
CA ALA A 182 7.75 -8.09 0.94
C ALA A 182 6.38 -8.13 0.26
N GLY A 183 5.80 -6.97 -0.05
CA GLY A 183 4.51 -6.82 -0.74
C GLY A 183 4.53 -7.36 -2.17
N VAL A 184 5.60 -7.10 -2.93
CA VAL A 184 5.78 -7.65 -4.29
C VAL A 184 5.91 -9.17 -4.23
N LEU A 185 6.75 -9.70 -3.34
CA LEU A 185 6.91 -11.14 -3.16
C LEU A 185 5.59 -11.81 -2.74
N GLY A 186 4.86 -11.21 -1.80
CA GLY A 186 3.54 -11.68 -1.36
C GLY A 186 2.49 -11.64 -2.48
N THR A 187 2.47 -10.57 -3.27
CA THR A 187 1.52 -10.41 -4.38
C THR A 187 1.84 -11.37 -5.53
N ILE A 188 3.12 -11.56 -5.87
CA ILE A 188 3.56 -12.56 -6.86
C ILE A 188 3.23 -13.97 -6.39
N PHE A 189 3.49 -14.31 -5.13
CA PHE A 189 3.16 -15.61 -4.57
C PHE A 189 1.65 -15.87 -4.60
N SER A 190 0.84 -14.87 -4.23
CA SER A 190 -0.63 -14.94 -4.33
C SER A 190 -1.08 -15.13 -5.79
N MET A 191 -0.49 -14.39 -6.74
CA MET A 191 -0.81 -14.50 -8.15
C MET A 191 -0.49 -15.90 -8.72
N ILE A 192 0.66 -16.49 -8.35
CA ILE A 192 1.06 -17.84 -8.74
C ILE A 192 0.11 -18.88 -8.12
N TYR A 193 -0.23 -18.73 -6.83
CA TYR A 193 -1.14 -19.61 -6.11
C TYR A 193 -2.55 -19.62 -6.73
N PHE A 194 -3.09 -18.44 -7.07
CA PHE A 194 -4.38 -18.33 -7.75
C PHE A 194 -4.35 -18.90 -9.18
N ARG A 195 -3.27 -18.66 -9.95
CA ARG A 195 -3.12 -19.20 -11.32
C ARG A 195 -3.02 -20.72 -11.35
N GLN A 196 -2.23 -21.32 -10.46
CA GLN A 196 -2.07 -22.79 -10.40
C GLN A 196 -3.41 -23.45 -10.05
N LYS A 197 -4.15 -22.87 -9.12
CA LYS A 197 -5.40 -23.45 -8.63
C LYS A 197 -6.57 -23.28 -9.61
N TYR A 198 -6.56 -22.22 -10.42
CA TYR A 198 -7.52 -22.05 -11.52
C TYR A 198 -7.31 -23.09 -12.63
N LYS A 199 -6.06 -23.51 -12.91
CA LYS A 199 -5.76 -24.60 -13.87
C LYS A 199 -6.23 -25.98 -13.38
N THR A 200 -6.22 -26.24 -12.07
CA THR A 200 -6.71 -27.52 -11.51
C THR A 200 -8.22 -27.66 -11.59
N ILE A 201 -8.98 -26.57 -11.48
CA ILE A 201 -10.45 -26.60 -11.54
C ILE A 201 -10.96 -26.74 -12.98
N LYS A 202 -10.23 -26.26 -13.99
CA LYS A 202 -10.61 -26.39 -15.40
C LYS A 202 -10.30 -27.75 -16.04
N ARG A 203 -9.72 -28.68 -15.27
CA ARG A 203 -9.33 -30.04 -15.68
C ARG A 203 -10.22 -31.14 -15.08
N VAL A 204 -11.24 -30.75 -14.32
CA VAL A 204 -12.33 -31.62 -13.82
C VAL A 204 -13.61 -31.17 -14.51
#